data_AF-A0A5Y6ZHZ0-F1
#
_entry.id   AF-A0A5Y6ZHZ0-F1
#
_cell.length_a   1.000
_cell.length_b   1.000
_cell.length_c   1.000
_cell.angle_alpha   90.00
_cell.angle_beta   90.00
_cell.angle_gamma   90.00
#
_symmetry.space_group_name_H-M   'P 1'
#
loop_
_entity.id
_entity.type
_entity.pdbx_description
1 polymer ?
#
loop_
_entity_poly.entity_id
_entity_poly.type
_entity_poly.pdbx_seq_one_letter_code
_entity_poly.pdbx_strand_id
1 'polypeptide(L)'
;HALMVAQEKKPLRLYVTDQSPDALSVSDSLTHRASLPWFLKDISGLHYDRNNGLLYVLSHESDVVVVSDLDGGRKVMSLRRGHYGLRRDIPQAEGIASDDRDTLWIVSEPNLFYRFTRTASS
;
A
#
# COMPACT_ATOMS: atom_id res chain seq x y z
N HIS A 1 0.43 -1.86 20.41
CA HIS A 1 0.51 -2.02 18.94
C HIS A 1 -0.45 -1.03 18.31
N ALA A 2 -0.08 -0.39 17.20
CA ALA A 2 -0.95 0.54 16.48
C ALA A 2 -1.59 -0.19 15.30
N LEU A 3 -2.89 0.01 15.10
CA LEU A 3 -3.62 -0.49 13.93
C LEU A 3 -3.78 0.67 12.95
N MET A 4 -3.46 0.42 11.68
CA MET A 4 -3.74 1.35 10.59
C MET A 4 -5.02 0.91 9.89
N VAL A 5 -5.91 1.87 9.63
CA VAL A 5 -7.19 1.64 8.97
C VAL A 5 -7.31 2.60 7.80
N ALA A 6 -7.80 2.13 6.67
CA ALA A 6 -8.03 2.93 5.48
C ALA A 6 -9.52 2.97 5.14
N GLN A 7 -9.99 4.12 4.67
CA GLN A 7 -11.27 4.23 3.99
C GLN A 7 -11.07 3.81 2.52
N GLU A 8 -11.71 2.71 2.12
CA GLU A 8 -11.49 2.07 0.81
C GLU A 8 -11.82 3.01 -0.36
N LYS A 9 -12.93 3.76 -0.29
CA LYS A 9 -13.38 4.67 -1.37
C LYS A 9 -13.30 6.14 -0.98
N LYS A 10 -13.32 7.01 -1.99
CA LYS A 10 -13.22 8.46 -1.79
C LYS A 10 -14.28 9.02 -0.82
N PRO A 11 -13.94 10.03 0.00
CA PRO A 11 -12.60 10.60 0.17
C PRO A 11 -11.66 9.60 0.85
N LEU A 12 -10.45 9.42 0.30
CA LEU A 12 -9.48 8.49 0.85
C LEU A 12 -8.94 9.04 2.16
N ARG A 13 -8.99 8.21 3.20
CA ARG A 13 -8.53 8.57 4.55
C ARG A 13 -7.76 7.41 5.15
N LEU A 14 -6.71 7.74 5.88
CA LEU A 14 -5.86 6.84 6.62
C LEU A 14 -5.90 7.24 8.09
N TYR A 15 -6.15 6.26 8.93
CA TYR A 15 -6.30 6.41 10.35
C TYR A 15 -5.28 5.53 11.07
N VAL A 16 -4.79 6.03 12.20
CA VAL A 16 -4.06 5.21 13.18
C VAL A 16 -4.91 5.16 14.43
N THR A 17 -5.06 3.97 15.01
CA THR A 17 -5.64 3.77 16.34
C THR A 17 -4.66 3.03 17.23
N ASP A 18 -4.60 3.44 18.49
CA ASP A 18 -4.09 2.59 19.56
C ASP A 18 -5.13 1.51 19.88
N GLN A 19 -4.68 0.31 20.23
CA GLN A 19 -5.57 -0.80 20.63
C GLN A 19 -6.09 -0.64 22.07
N SER A 20 -6.25 0.61 22.55
CA SER A 20 -6.68 0.88 23.90
C SER A 20 -8.19 0.59 24.02
N PRO A 21 -8.62 -0.28 24.97
CA PRO A 21 -10.04 -0.62 25.13
C PRO A 21 -10.91 0.56 25.60
N ASP A 22 -10.32 1.58 26.23
CA ASP A 22 -11.09 2.66 26.88
C ASP A 22 -11.16 3.97 26.07
N ALA A 23 -10.42 4.08 24.97
CA ALA A 23 -10.53 5.20 24.03
C ALA A 23 -9.85 4.83 22.70
N LEU A 24 -10.64 4.65 21.62
CA LEU A 24 -10.09 4.65 20.27
C LEU A 24 -9.65 6.08 19.94
N SER A 25 -8.35 6.35 20.01
CA SER A 25 -7.81 7.60 19.49
C SER A 25 -7.58 7.45 17.98
N VAL A 26 -8.43 8.07 17.18
CA VAL A 26 -8.31 8.07 15.71
C VAL A 26 -7.64 9.36 15.25
N SER A 27 -6.46 9.25 14.64
CA SER A 27 -5.77 10.40 14.02
C SER A 27 -5.78 10.31 12.50
N ASP A 28 -6.27 11.38 11.85
CA ASP A 28 -6.25 11.55 10.38
C ASP A 28 -4.96 12.23 9.86
N SER A 29 -4.00 12.50 10.77
CA SER A 29 -2.70 13.08 10.39
C SER A 29 -1.93 12.21 9.39
N LEU A 30 -2.21 10.89 9.38
CA LEU A 30 -1.58 9.94 8.48
C LEU A 30 -1.96 10.19 7.01
N THR A 31 -3.19 10.59 6.71
CA THR A 31 -3.63 10.90 5.34
C THR A 31 -2.76 11.99 4.71
N HIS A 32 -2.51 13.07 5.46
CA HIS A 32 -1.71 14.18 4.99
C HIS A 32 -0.23 13.79 4.82
N ARG A 33 0.33 13.09 5.82
CA ARG A 33 1.72 12.61 5.80
C ARG A 33 2.01 11.64 4.67
N ALA A 34 1.06 10.74 4.38
CA ALA A 34 1.18 9.77 3.30
C ALA A 34 1.20 10.42 1.91
N SER A 35 0.74 11.68 1.79
CA SER A 35 0.74 12.46 0.54
C SER A 35 0.19 11.66 -0.65
N LEU A 36 -0.96 11.00 -0.45
CA LEU A 36 -1.52 10.09 -1.45
C LEU A 36 -1.81 10.81 -2.77
N PRO A 37 -1.47 10.22 -3.94
CA PRO A 37 -1.74 10.83 -5.23
C PRO A 37 -3.25 11.07 -5.46
N TRP A 38 -3.59 12.22 -6.03
CA TRP A 38 -4.98 12.61 -6.32
C TRP A 38 -5.71 11.64 -7.29
N PHE A 39 -4.95 10.94 -8.12
CA PHE A 39 -5.47 9.98 -9.08
C PHE A 39 -5.85 8.63 -8.46
N LEU A 40 -5.45 8.34 -7.21
CA LEU A 40 -5.90 7.13 -6.53
C LEU A 40 -7.43 7.17 -6.40
N LYS A 41 -8.07 6.08 -6.82
CA LYS A 41 -9.52 5.93 -6.77
C LYS A 41 -9.99 5.20 -5.52
N ASP A 42 -9.18 4.26 -5.04
CA ASP A 42 -9.47 3.42 -3.88
C ASP A 42 -8.20 3.01 -3.12
N ILE A 43 -8.41 2.37 -1.97
CA ILE A 43 -7.39 1.65 -1.19
C ILE A 43 -7.91 0.24 -0.97
N SER A 44 -7.40 -0.72 -1.73
CA SER A 44 -7.76 -2.14 -1.62
C SER A 44 -6.82 -2.92 -0.69
N GLY A 45 -5.65 -2.37 -0.36
CA GLY A 45 -4.73 -3.00 0.57
C GLY A 45 -3.76 -2.02 1.23
N LEU A 46 -3.33 -2.33 2.45
CA LEU A 46 -2.43 -1.49 3.25
C LEU A 46 -1.39 -2.36 3.96
N HIS A 47 -0.12 -1.95 3.90
CA HIS A 47 0.94 -2.56 4.70
C HIS A 47 1.92 -1.50 5.19
N TYR A 48 2.27 -1.56 6.48
CA TYR A 48 3.28 -0.69 7.06
C TYR A 48 4.50 -1.50 7.49
N ASP A 49 5.60 -1.29 6.78
CA ASP A 49 6.90 -1.82 7.15
C ASP A 49 7.53 -0.93 8.21
N ARG A 50 7.52 -1.40 9.45
CA ARG A 50 8.06 -0.65 10.58
C ARG A 50 9.59 -0.54 10.54
N ASN A 51 10.28 -1.50 9.94
CA ASN A 51 11.74 -1.51 9.93
C ASN A 51 12.29 -0.40 9.03
N ASN A 52 11.63 -0.19 7.88
CA ASN A 52 12.02 0.83 6.91
C ASN A 52 11.19 2.13 7.00
N GLY A 53 10.13 2.15 7.81
CA GLY A 53 9.23 3.30 7.94
C GLY A 53 8.38 3.55 6.69
N LEU A 54 8.08 2.50 5.91
CA LEU A 54 7.40 2.62 4.62
C LEU A 54 5.94 2.17 4.72
N LEU A 55 5.04 3.02 4.21
CA LEU A 55 3.63 2.69 4.00
C LEU A 55 3.40 2.30 2.54
N TYR A 56 2.94 1.07 2.33
CA TYR A 56 2.48 0.56 1.04
C TYR A 56 0.96 0.67 0.96
N VAL A 57 0.47 1.36 -0.06
CA VAL A 57 -0.94 1.55 -0.36
C VAL A 57 -1.23 0.92 -1.72
N LEU A 58 -2.06 -0.10 -1.73
CA LEU A 58 -2.51 -0.79 -2.94
C LEU A 58 -3.85 -0.20 -3.39
N SER A 59 -3.96 0.12 -4.67
CA SER A 59 -5.22 0.56 -5.30
C SER A 59 -5.51 -0.33 -6.50
N HIS A 60 -6.55 -1.14 -6.36
CA HIS A 60 -7.05 -1.96 -7.45
C HIS A 60 -7.54 -1.08 -8.61
N GLU A 61 -8.45 -0.13 -8.36
CA GLU A 61 -9.09 0.63 -9.45
C GLU A 61 -8.13 1.58 -10.20
N SER A 62 -6.94 1.81 -9.63
CA SER A 62 -5.89 2.64 -10.23
C SER A 62 -4.73 1.81 -10.79
N ASP A 63 -4.72 0.49 -10.62
CA ASP A 63 -3.64 -0.43 -11.01
C ASP A 63 -2.25 0.00 -10.48
N VAL A 64 -2.15 0.44 -9.22
CA VAL A 64 -0.86 0.88 -8.64
C VAL A 64 -0.64 0.44 -7.21
N VAL A 65 0.64 0.35 -6.84
CA VAL A 65 1.11 0.47 -5.45
C VAL A 65 1.78 1.82 -5.25
N VAL A 66 1.40 2.54 -4.21
CA VAL A 66 2.10 3.73 -3.73
C VAL A 66 2.91 3.37 -2.50
N VAL A 67 4.19 3.71 -2.51
CA VAL A 67 5.09 3.56 -1.36
C VAL A 67 5.39 4.95 -0.83
N SER A 68 5.00 5.23 0.41
CA SER A 68 5.19 6.52 1.08
C SER A 68 6.14 6.35 2.27
N ASP A 69 7.07 7.29 2.45
CA ASP A 69 7.94 7.36 3.63
C ASP A 69 7.29 8.11 4.82
N LEU A 70 6.09 8.65 4.63
CA LEU A 70 5.33 9.43 5.63
C LEU A 70 5.99 10.78 6.02
N ASP A 71 7.01 11.20 5.27
CA ASP A 71 7.69 12.48 5.36
C ASP A 71 7.47 13.33 4.09
N GLY A 72 6.49 12.92 3.27
CA GLY A 72 6.06 13.59 2.04
C GLY A 72 6.67 13.01 0.75
N GLY A 73 7.63 12.09 0.86
CA GLY A 73 8.19 11.36 -0.26
C GLY A 73 7.33 10.15 -0.64
N ARG A 74 7.18 9.92 -1.94
CA ARG A 74 6.46 8.75 -2.46
C ARG A 74 7.03 8.22 -3.76
N LYS A 75 6.82 6.93 -3.99
CA LYS A 75 7.06 6.23 -5.25
C LYS A 75 5.77 5.54 -5.69
N VAL A 76 5.60 5.40 -7.00
CA VAL A 76 4.43 4.73 -7.60
C VAL A 76 4.92 3.59 -8.48
N MET A 77 4.36 2.41 -8.26
CA MET A 77 4.62 1.20 -9.02
C MET A 77 3.34 0.81 -9.79
N SER A 78 3.43 0.78 -11.11
CA SER A 78 2.34 0.32 -11.99
C SER A 78 2.17 -1.20 -11.94
N LEU A 79 0.93 -1.66 -11.85
CA LEU A 79 0.54 -3.08 -11.88
C LEU A 79 0.06 -3.51 -13.27
N ARG A 80 0.37 -2.72 -14.31
CA ARG A 80 0.03 -3.01 -15.70
C ARG A 80 1.13 -3.79 -16.42
N ARG A 81 0.72 -4.52 -17.46
CA ARG A 81 1.60 -5.26 -18.37
C ARG A 81 2.76 -4.38 -18.86
N GLY A 82 3.94 -4.97 -18.98
CA GLY A 82 5.15 -4.29 -19.41
C GLY A 82 5.90 -3.57 -18.29
N HIS A 83 5.31 -3.41 -17.10
CA HIS A 83 5.99 -2.85 -15.93
C HIS A 83 6.45 -3.94 -14.97
N TYR A 84 7.62 -3.77 -14.36
CA TYR A 84 8.15 -4.65 -13.31
C TYR A 84 8.12 -6.16 -13.66
N GLY A 85 8.32 -6.50 -14.94
CA GLY A 85 8.31 -7.88 -15.43
C GLY A 85 6.92 -8.50 -15.64
N LEU A 86 5.84 -7.74 -15.45
CA LEU A 86 4.47 -8.21 -15.64
C LEU A 86 4.17 -8.49 -17.11
N ARG A 87 3.77 -9.74 -17.40
CA ARG A 87 3.29 -10.15 -18.73
C ARG A 87 1.82 -9.80 -18.99
N ARG A 88 1.06 -9.54 -17.92
CA ARG A 88 -0.35 -9.16 -17.91
C ARG A 88 -0.58 -8.18 -16.78
N ASP A 89 -1.64 -7.39 -16.88
CA ASP A 89 -2.11 -6.54 -15.78
C ASP A 89 -2.45 -7.42 -14.56
N ILE A 90 -2.26 -6.91 -13.35
CA ILE A 90 -2.74 -7.58 -12.13
C ILE A 90 -4.24 -7.25 -11.97
N PRO A 91 -5.16 -8.22 -12.08
CA PRO A 91 -6.58 -7.97 -11.87
C PRO A 91 -6.88 -7.90 -10.38
N GLN A 92 -7.78 -7.01 -9.94
CA GLN A 92 -8.38 -7.06 -8.59
C GLN A 92 -7.36 -7.35 -7.46
N ALA A 93 -6.41 -6.45 -7.30
CA ALA A 93 -5.37 -6.58 -6.28
C ALA A 93 -5.93 -6.15 -4.92
N GLU A 94 -5.99 -7.08 -3.96
CA GLU A 94 -6.74 -6.91 -2.69
C GLU A 94 -5.87 -7.03 -1.44
N GLY A 95 -4.59 -7.36 -1.58
CA GLY A 95 -3.73 -7.50 -0.42
C GLY A 95 -2.27 -7.33 -0.76
N ILE A 96 -1.52 -6.80 0.20
CA ILE A 96 -0.13 -6.42 0.04
C ILE A 96 0.64 -6.68 1.34
N ALA A 97 1.87 -7.15 1.23
CA ALA A 97 2.79 -7.30 2.35
C ALA A 97 4.23 -7.17 1.87
N SER A 98 5.13 -6.69 2.73
CA SER A 98 6.57 -6.75 2.50
C SER A 98 7.27 -7.57 3.58
N ASP A 99 8.46 -8.05 3.26
CA ASP A 99 9.38 -8.68 4.22
C ASP A 99 10.65 -7.85 4.42
N ASP A 100 11.53 -8.32 5.31
CA ASP A 100 12.81 -7.70 5.65
C ASP A 100 13.89 -7.86 4.56
N ARG A 101 13.55 -8.43 3.39
CA ARG A 101 14.47 -8.70 2.28
C ARG A 101 14.09 -7.94 1.01
N ASP A 102 13.44 -6.79 1.14
CA ASP A 102 12.96 -5.97 0.02
C ASP A 102 12.05 -6.76 -0.94
N THR A 103 11.30 -7.74 -0.43
CA THR A 103 10.29 -8.46 -1.22
C THR A 103 8.92 -7.84 -0.98
N LEU A 104 8.19 -7.61 -2.06
CA LEU A 104 6.79 -7.21 -2.04
C LEU A 104 5.92 -8.35 -2.54
N TRP A 105 4.89 -8.68 -1.78
CA TRP A 105 3.91 -9.71 -2.09
C TRP A 105 2.55 -9.05 -2.34
N ILE A 106 1.87 -9.46 -3.41
CA ILE A 106 0.51 -9.00 -3.73
C ILE A 106 -0.39 -10.21 -3.98
N VAL A 107 -1.56 -10.23 -3.35
CA VAL A 107 -2.65 -11.18 -3.66
C VAL A 107 -3.70 -10.49 -4.53
N SER A 108 -4.28 -11.25 -5.45
CA SER A 108 -5.24 -10.72 -6.42
C SER A 108 -6.29 -11.77 -6.78
N GLU A 109 -7.51 -11.33 -7.09
CA GLU A 109 -8.59 -12.25 -7.46
C GLU A 109 -8.35 -12.89 -8.85
N PRO A 110 -8.91 -14.10 -9.09
CA PRO A 110 -9.63 -14.93 -8.13
C PRO A 110 -8.72 -15.68 -7.14
N ASN A 111 -7.43 -15.87 -7.46
CA ASN A 111 -6.48 -16.64 -6.65
C ASN A 111 -5.02 -16.46 -7.11
N LEU A 112 -4.65 -15.26 -7.53
CA LEU A 112 -3.32 -14.96 -8.04
C LEU A 112 -2.40 -14.46 -6.92
N PHE A 113 -1.13 -14.83 -7.02
CA PHE A 113 -0.10 -14.46 -6.05
C PHE A 113 1.15 -13.97 -6.79
N TYR A 114 1.58 -12.76 -6.45
CA TYR A 114 2.70 -12.08 -7.10
C TYR A 114 3.81 -11.81 -6.09
N ARG A 115 5.05 -12.00 -6.54
CA ARG A 115 6.26 -11.67 -5.79
C ARG A 115 7.12 -10.73 -6.60
N PHE A 116 7.44 -9.58 -6.03
CA PHE A 116 8.40 -8.63 -6.57
C PHE A 116 9.61 -8.61 -5.66
N THR A 117 10.78 -8.86 -6.23
CA THR A 117 12.06 -8.78 -5.54
C THR A 117 12.90 -7.72 -6.21
N ARG A 118 13.67 -6.95 -5.43
CA ARG A 118 14.65 -6.05 -6.01
C ARG A 118 15.75 -6.86 -6.69
N THR A 119 15.89 -6.72 -8.01
CA THR A 119 17.10 -7.22 -8.68
C THR A 119 18.23 -6.29 -8.31
N ALA A 120 19.32 -6.82 -7.76
CA ALA A 120 20.54 -6.03 -7.61
C ALA A 120 20.93 -5.51 -8.99
N SER A 121 21.01 -4.18 -9.12
CA SER A 121 21.64 -3.54 -10.26
C SER A 121 23.07 -4.06 -10.34
N SER A 122 23.36 -4.82 -11.39
CA SER A 122 24.71 -5.26 -11.78
C SER A 122 25.52 -4.07 -12.27
#